data_AF-A0A133QB09-F1
#
_entry.id   AF-A0A133QB09-F1
#
_cell.length_a   1.000
_cell.length_b   1.000
_cell.length_c   1.000
_cell.angle_alpha   90.00
_cell.angle_beta   90.00
_cell.angle_gamma   90.00
#
_symmetry.space_group_name_H-M   'P 1'
#
loop_
_entity.id
_entity.type
_entity.pdbx_description
1 polymer ?
#
loop_
_entity_poly.entity_id
_entity_poly.type
_entity_poly.pdbx_seq_one_letter_code
_entity_poly.pdbx_strand_id
1 'polypeptide(L)'
;GSGKSFFTNHMVRQYYEQGAHVLLVDTGNSYQGLCELIHRKTKGEDGVYFTYTDEHPISFNPFFTDDYFFDVEKRESICTLLLTLWKSADEHITKTEAGELGSAVNTYIELIRTDHTIVPCFNTFYEYLRDVYREDMEHRDIKVTLSDFNINNLLTTLKQYYKGGRYDFLLNSDKNIDL
;
A
#
# COMPACT_ATOMS: atom_id res chain seq x y z
N GLY A 1 -18.02 -23.04 -12.08
CA GLY A 1 -17.28 -22.54 -13.27
C GLY A 1 -18.25 -22.03 -14.32
N SER A 2 -18.65 -20.76 -14.24
CA SER A 2 -19.60 -20.14 -15.19
C SER A 2 -18.93 -19.60 -16.47
N GLY A 3 -17.72 -20.06 -16.80
CA GLY A 3 -16.97 -19.62 -17.98
C GLY A 3 -16.29 -18.23 -17.91
N LYS A 4 -16.40 -17.50 -16.78
CA LYS A 4 -15.81 -16.14 -16.63
C LYS A 4 -14.32 -16.10 -16.98
N SER A 5 -13.51 -16.94 -16.35
CA SER A 5 -12.05 -16.95 -16.58
C SER A 5 -11.71 -17.25 -18.04
N PHE A 6 -12.44 -18.17 -18.68
CA PHE A 6 -12.24 -18.49 -20.10
C PHE A 6 -12.52 -17.28 -21.00
N PHE A 7 -13.67 -16.62 -20.79
CA PHE A 7 -14.03 -15.41 -21.52
C PHE A 7 -13.01 -14.28 -21.31
N THR A 8 -12.68 -13.97 -20.06
CA THR A 8 -11.73 -12.90 -19.72
C THR A 8 -10.34 -13.18 -20.30
N ASN A 9 -9.88 -14.43 -20.31
CA ASN A 9 -8.57 -14.80 -20.85
C ASN A 9 -8.51 -14.56 -22.37
N HIS A 10 -9.59 -14.90 -23.10
CA HIS A 10 -9.73 -14.55 -24.51
C HIS A 10 -9.78 -13.03 -24.76
N MET A 11 -10.55 -12.30 -23.95
CA MET A 11 -10.67 -10.86 -24.05
C MET A 11 -9.31 -10.16 -23.83
N VAL A 12 -8.63 -10.50 -22.73
CA VAL A 12 -7.30 -9.96 -22.39
C VAL A 12 -6.30 -10.22 -23.51
N ARG A 13 -6.27 -11.45 -24.05
CA ARG A 13 -5.39 -11.80 -25.15
C ARG A 13 -5.64 -10.93 -26.39
N GLN A 14 -6.90 -10.69 -26.75
CA GLN A 14 -7.24 -9.86 -27.92
C GLN A 14 -6.82 -8.40 -27.73
N TYR A 15 -7.04 -7.82 -26.55
CA TYR A 15 -6.58 -6.45 -26.25
C TYR A 15 -5.06 -6.35 -26.27
N TYR A 16 -4.38 -7.33 -25.69
CA TYR A 16 -2.92 -7.41 -25.74
C TYR A 16 -2.40 -7.47 -27.18
N GLU A 17 -2.97 -8.35 -28.02
CA GLU A 17 -2.60 -8.48 -29.44
C GLU A 17 -2.86 -7.19 -30.26
N GLN A 18 -3.72 -6.30 -29.77
CA GLN A 18 -3.99 -4.97 -30.35
C GLN A 18 -3.08 -3.86 -29.77
N GLY A 19 -2.12 -4.20 -28.92
CA GLY A 19 -1.15 -3.26 -28.34
C GLY A 19 -1.62 -2.57 -27.07
N ALA A 20 -2.70 -3.04 -26.41
CA ALA A 20 -3.11 -2.49 -25.12
C ALA A 20 -2.16 -2.95 -24.00
N HIS A 21 -1.82 -2.02 -23.10
CA HIS A 21 -1.19 -2.39 -21.83
C HIS A 21 -2.23 -3.01 -20.90
N VAL A 22 -1.97 -4.21 -20.39
CA VAL A 22 -2.91 -4.95 -19.54
C VAL A 22 -2.29 -5.16 -18.16
N LEU A 23 -2.94 -4.59 -17.13
CA LEU A 23 -2.70 -4.93 -15.74
C LEU A 23 -3.89 -5.76 -15.23
N LEU A 24 -3.61 -6.93 -14.63
CA LEU A 24 -4.63 -7.85 -14.16
C LEU A 24 -4.28 -8.40 -12.77
N VAL A 25 -5.23 -8.30 -11.84
CA VAL A 25 -5.13 -8.94 -10.53
C VAL A 25 -5.72 -10.35 -10.61
N ASP A 26 -4.86 -11.36 -10.50
CA ASP A 26 -5.25 -12.77 -10.61
C ASP A 26 -5.28 -13.45 -9.24
N THR A 27 -6.45 -13.49 -8.60
CA THR A 27 -6.63 -14.16 -7.31
C THR A 27 -6.68 -15.69 -7.40
N GLY A 28 -6.81 -16.26 -8.60
CA GLY A 28 -7.04 -17.70 -8.81
C GLY A 28 -6.05 -18.38 -9.74
N ASN A 29 -4.92 -17.72 -10.08
CA ASN A 29 -3.91 -18.17 -11.05
C ASN A 29 -4.51 -18.61 -12.41
N SER A 30 -5.66 -18.05 -12.80
CA SER A 30 -6.40 -18.40 -14.01
C SER A 30 -5.77 -17.82 -15.30
N TYR A 31 -4.86 -16.86 -15.17
CA TYR A 31 -4.26 -16.11 -16.27
C TYR A 31 -2.74 -16.30 -16.37
N GLN A 32 -2.12 -16.99 -15.41
CA GLN A 32 -0.70 -17.34 -15.44
C GLN A 32 -0.28 -17.98 -16.77
N GLY A 33 -1.04 -18.95 -17.27
CA GLY A 33 -0.72 -19.64 -18.53
C GLY A 33 -0.71 -18.72 -19.76
N LEU A 34 -1.58 -17.70 -19.80
CA LEU A 34 -1.56 -16.70 -20.89
C LEU A 34 -0.32 -15.81 -20.75
N CYS A 35 -0.03 -15.36 -19.54
CA CYS A 35 1.12 -14.52 -19.25
C CYS A 35 2.44 -15.22 -19.64
N GLU A 36 2.62 -16.48 -19.24
CA GLU A 36 3.77 -17.30 -19.63
C GLU A 36 3.87 -17.53 -21.15
N LEU A 37 2.73 -17.68 -21.84
CA LEU A 37 2.71 -17.82 -23.30
C LEU A 37 3.24 -16.55 -23.97
N ILE A 38 2.79 -15.38 -23.51
CA ILE A 38 3.26 -14.08 -23.98
C ILE A 38 4.76 -13.97 -23.72
N HIS A 39 5.19 -14.23 -22.49
CA HIS A 39 6.60 -14.20 -22.09
C HIS A 39 7.51 -15.03 -22.97
N ARG A 40 7.11 -16.27 -23.27
CA ARG A 40 7.88 -17.16 -24.17
C ARG A 40 7.91 -16.62 -25.60
N LYS A 41 6.79 -16.08 -26.11
CA LYS A 41 6.71 -15.53 -27.47
C LYS A 41 7.57 -14.28 -27.65
N THR A 42 7.62 -13.42 -26.64
CA THR A 42 8.41 -12.20 -26.63
C THR A 42 9.83 -12.40 -26.10
N LYS A 43 10.23 -13.65 -25.83
CA LYS A 43 11.56 -14.01 -25.29
C LYS A 43 11.90 -13.24 -24.00
N GLY A 44 10.89 -12.98 -23.18
CA GLY A 44 11.01 -12.31 -21.90
C GLY A 44 10.89 -10.79 -21.94
N GLU A 45 10.65 -10.18 -23.11
CA GLU A 45 10.38 -8.74 -23.22
C GLU A 45 9.00 -8.33 -22.66
N ASP A 46 8.08 -9.28 -22.49
CA ASP A 46 6.71 -9.04 -22.03
C ASP A 46 6.18 -10.25 -21.24
N GLY A 47 4.93 -10.23 -20.78
CA GLY A 47 4.31 -11.34 -20.07
C GLY A 47 4.90 -11.51 -18.66
N VAL A 48 4.81 -10.46 -17.85
CA VAL A 48 5.32 -10.49 -16.47
C VAL A 48 4.21 -10.94 -15.52
N TYR A 49 4.41 -12.10 -14.89
CA TYR A 49 3.50 -12.62 -13.88
C TYR A 49 4.13 -12.50 -12.49
N PHE A 50 3.63 -11.55 -11.69
CA PHE A 50 4.01 -11.43 -10.29
C PHE A 50 3.12 -12.35 -9.45
N THR A 51 3.71 -13.41 -8.89
CA THR A 51 3.02 -14.36 -8.02
C THR A 51 3.65 -14.39 -6.63
N TYR A 52 2.84 -14.72 -5.63
CA TYR A 52 3.32 -14.98 -4.29
C TYR A 52 3.81 -16.42 -4.18
N THR A 53 4.95 -16.60 -3.54
CA THR A 53 5.32 -17.89 -2.94
C THR A 53 5.52 -17.66 -1.45
N ASP A 54 5.43 -18.70 -0.62
CA ASP A 54 5.77 -18.58 0.81
C ASP A 54 7.19 -18.01 1.01
N GLU A 55 8.07 -18.23 0.03
CA GLU A 55 9.46 -17.77 -0.01
C GLU A 55 9.60 -16.30 -0.51
N HIS A 56 8.64 -15.82 -1.31
CA HIS A 56 8.63 -14.48 -1.89
C HIS A 56 7.22 -13.88 -1.79
N PRO A 57 6.83 -13.39 -0.61
CA PRO A 57 5.55 -12.75 -0.46
C PRO A 57 5.53 -11.40 -1.21
N ILE A 58 4.33 -11.01 -1.65
CA ILE A 58 4.12 -9.66 -2.21
C ILE A 58 4.41 -8.65 -1.11
N SER A 59 5.23 -7.67 -1.46
CA SER A 59 5.60 -6.56 -0.59
C SER A 59 5.77 -5.31 -1.45
N PHE A 60 5.40 -4.16 -0.89
CA PHE A 60 5.61 -2.86 -1.50
C PHE A 60 5.93 -1.85 -0.39
N ASN A 61 6.36 -0.65 -0.76
CA ASN A 61 6.60 0.42 0.20
C ASN A 61 5.71 1.63 -0.15
N PRO A 62 4.66 1.93 0.64
CA PRO A 62 3.75 3.01 0.33
C PRO A 62 4.40 4.40 0.46
N PHE A 63 5.52 4.51 1.18
CA PHE A 63 6.25 5.75 1.40
C PHE A 63 7.48 5.90 0.50
N PHE A 64 7.62 5.08 -0.54
CA PHE A 64 8.72 5.18 -1.49
C PHE A 64 8.32 5.98 -2.72
N THR A 65 9.16 6.95 -3.11
CA THR A 65 9.21 7.56 -4.45
C THR A 65 10.66 7.85 -4.79
N ASP A 66 11.03 7.76 -6.08
CA ASP A 66 12.43 7.94 -6.51
C ASP A 66 12.92 9.39 -6.28
N ASP A 67 12.02 10.37 -6.31
CA ASP A 67 12.31 11.80 -6.28
C ASP A 67 11.80 12.51 -5.02
N TYR A 68 11.28 11.77 -4.02
CA TYR A 68 10.65 12.31 -2.82
C TYR A 68 9.45 13.24 -3.11
N PHE A 69 8.86 13.12 -4.30
CA PHE A 69 7.64 13.82 -4.66
C PHE A 69 6.42 12.97 -4.30
N PHE A 70 5.56 13.52 -3.45
CA PHE A 70 4.29 12.91 -3.06
C PHE A 70 3.19 13.87 -3.44
N ASP A 71 2.57 13.66 -4.59
CA ASP A 71 1.42 14.44 -5.03
C ASP A 71 0.17 14.15 -4.17
N VAL A 72 -0.92 14.81 -4.51
CA VAL A 72 -2.19 14.66 -3.79
C VAL A 72 -2.70 13.22 -3.88
N GLU A 73 -2.60 12.59 -5.05
CA GLU A 73 -3.10 11.22 -5.27
C GLU A 73 -2.30 10.17 -4.49
N LYS A 74 -0.97 10.28 -4.44
CA LYS A 74 -0.11 9.39 -3.64
C LYS A 74 -0.40 9.57 -2.15
N ARG A 75 -0.56 10.79 -1.66
CA ARG A 75 -0.93 11.06 -0.26
C ARG A 75 -2.29 10.45 0.09
N GLU A 76 -3.29 10.63 -0.79
CA GLU A 76 -4.61 10.05 -0.62
C GLU A 76 -4.59 8.52 -0.64
N SER A 77 -3.84 7.90 -1.55
CA SER A 77 -3.73 6.44 -1.64
C SER A 77 -3.08 5.82 -0.40
N ILE A 78 -2.04 6.46 0.16
CA ILE A 78 -1.44 6.08 1.45
C ILE A 78 -2.50 6.14 2.56
N CYS A 79 -3.28 7.23 2.61
CA CYS A 79 -4.35 7.36 3.61
C CYS A 79 -5.40 6.26 3.46
N THR A 80 -5.87 5.99 2.24
CA THR A 80 -6.85 4.94 1.96
C THR A 80 -6.31 3.56 2.34
N LEU A 81 -5.06 3.26 2.04
CA LEU A 81 -4.41 2.02 2.46
C LEU A 81 -4.42 1.90 3.99
N LEU A 82 -3.92 2.91 4.70
CA LEU A 82 -3.82 2.87 6.16
C LEU A 82 -5.19 2.78 6.84
N LEU A 83 -6.22 3.47 6.34
CA LEU A 83 -7.59 3.33 6.81
C LEU A 83 -8.13 1.93 6.60
N THR A 84 -7.85 1.32 5.44
CA THR A 84 -8.28 -0.05 5.11
C THR A 84 -7.59 -1.09 5.99
N LEU A 85 -6.34 -0.84 6.40
CA LEU A 85 -5.62 -1.72 7.33
C LEU A 85 -6.08 -1.54 8.77
N TRP A 86 -6.53 -0.34 9.14
CA TRP A 86 -6.98 -0.01 10.49
C TRP A 86 -8.42 -0.47 10.76
N LYS A 87 -9.32 -0.25 9.82
CA LYS A 87 -10.77 -0.43 10.01
C LYS A 87 -11.28 -1.68 9.30
N SER A 88 -12.18 -2.39 9.97
CA SER A 88 -12.94 -3.48 9.37
C SER A 88 -13.93 -2.93 8.33
N ALA A 89 -14.37 -3.77 7.38
CA ALA A 89 -15.26 -3.33 6.29
C ALA A 89 -16.63 -2.81 6.78
N ASP A 90 -17.02 -3.15 8.00
CA ASP A 90 -18.26 -2.77 8.67
C ASP A 90 -18.10 -1.55 9.60
N GLU A 91 -16.88 -1.07 9.82
CA GLU A 91 -16.62 0.11 10.65
C GLU A 91 -16.73 1.40 9.83
N HIS A 92 -17.53 2.34 10.32
CA HIS A 92 -17.65 3.66 9.70
C HIS A 92 -16.44 4.54 10.07
N ILE A 93 -15.68 4.97 9.06
CA ILE A 93 -14.61 5.96 9.22
C ILE A 93 -15.21 7.36 9.37
N THR A 94 -14.93 8.02 10.49
CA THR A 94 -15.37 9.41 10.70
C THR A 94 -14.50 10.41 9.93
N LYS A 95 -15.03 11.62 9.69
CA LYS A 95 -14.25 12.71 9.08
C LYS A 95 -13.04 13.10 9.93
N THR A 96 -13.15 13.02 11.26
CA THR A 96 -12.05 13.33 12.16
C THR A 96 -10.94 12.29 12.08
N GLU A 97 -11.29 10.99 12.04
CA GLU A 97 -10.30 9.92 11.88
C GLU A 97 -9.54 10.03 10.55
N ALA A 98 -10.26 10.25 9.45
CA ALA A 98 -9.64 10.47 8.14
C ALA A 98 -8.77 11.74 8.13
N GLY A 99 -9.23 12.83 8.76
CA GLY A 99 -8.50 14.09 8.87
C GLY A 99 -7.21 13.97 9.69
N GLU A 100 -7.26 13.30 10.84
CA GLU A 100 -6.09 13.10 11.70
C GLU A 100 -5.06 12.17 11.06
N LEU A 101 -5.49 11.08 10.42
CA LEU A 101 -4.57 10.21 9.70
C LEU A 101 -3.95 10.93 8.51
N GLY A 102 -4.73 11.71 7.76
CA GLY A 102 -4.21 12.53 6.67
C GLY A 102 -3.21 13.58 7.15
N SER A 103 -3.46 14.22 8.29
CA SER A 103 -2.52 15.14 8.93
C SER A 103 -1.21 14.45 9.33
N ALA A 104 -1.29 13.25 9.91
CA ALA A 104 -0.13 12.46 10.29
C ALA A 104 0.71 12.05 9.07
N VAL A 105 0.07 11.55 8.00
CA VAL A 105 0.73 11.18 6.74
C VAL A 105 1.42 12.39 6.11
N ASN A 106 0.73 13.52 6.02
CA ASN A 106 1.30 14.75 5.46
C ASN A 106 2.52 15.21 6.25
N THR A 107 2.43 15.28 7.57
CA THR A 107 3.53 15.76 8.42
C THR A 107 4.73 14.81 8.37
N TYR A 108 4.48 13.50 8.35
CA TYR A 108 5.53 12.50 8.15
C TYR A 108 6.21 12.64 6.78
N ILE A 109 5.44 12.87 5.71
CA ILE A 109 5.99 13.10 4.36
C ILE A 109 6.88 14.35 4.36
N GLU A 110 6.46 15.45 4.99
CA GLU A 110 7.32 16.64 5.08
C GLU A 110 8.59 16.38 5.92
N LEU A 111 8.51 15.54 6.96
CA LEU A 111 9.68 15.11 7.74
C LEU A 111 10.70 14.36 6.87
N ILE A 112 10.30 13.31 6.14
CA ILE A 112 11.22 12.54 5.29
C ILE A 112 11.73 13.33 4.07
N ARG A 113 11.02 14.37 3.65
CA ARG A 113 11.45 15.29 2.59
C ARG A 113 12.49 16.31 3.08
N THR A 114 12.52 16.60 4.38
CA THR A 114 13.45 17.55 4.98
C THR A 114 14.66 16.86 5.61
N ASP A 115 14.48 15.66 6.15
CA ASP A 115 15.53 14.83 6.74
C ASP A 115 15.66 13.49 6.00
N HIS A 116 16.57 13.47 5.03
CA HIS A 116 16.90 12.28 4.25
C HIS A 116 17.69 11.21 5.02
N THR A 117 17.99 11.42 6.31
CA THR A 117 18.54 10.33 7.14
C THR A 117 17.46 9.33 7.54
N ILE A 118 16.18 9.72 7.44
CA ILE A 118 15.04 8.86 7.70
C ILE A 118 14.71 8.09 6.42
N VAL A 119 14.84 6.77 6.47
CA VAL A 119 14.45 5.90 5.35
C VAL A 119 12.93 5.93 5.23
N PRO A 120 12.36 6.35 4.08
CA PRO A 120 10.92 6.34 3.90
C PRO A 120 10.37 4.91 3.86
N CYS A 121 9.72 4.46 4.92
CA CYS A 121 8.98 3.18 4.92
C CYS A 121 7.85 3.17 5.96
N PHE A 122 7.10 2.06 6.02
CA PHE A 122 6.06 1.91 7.02
C PHE A 122 6.61 1.86 8.44
N ASN A 123 7.80 1.28 8.65
CA ASN A 123 8.39 1.19 9.99
C ASN A 123 8.66 2.55 10.62
N THR A 124 9.29 3.46 9.87
CA THR A 124 9.60 4.82 10.33
C THR A 124 8.34 5.67 10.45
N PHE A 125 7.33 5.45 9.60
CA PHE A 125 6.00 6.07 9.78
C PHE A 125 5.33 5.60 11.09
N TYR A 126 5.39 4.30 11.38
CA TYR A 126 4.83 3.74 12.61
C TYR A 126 5.54 4.28 13.86
N GLU A 127 6.86 4.38 13.83
CA GLU A 127 7.67 4.99 14.89
C GLU A 127 7.31 6.48 15.07
N TYR A 128 7.20 7.22 13.98
CA TYR A 128 6.75 8.60 13.99
C TYR A 128 5.35 8.75 14.62
N LEU A 129 4.39 7.89 14.27
CA LEU A 129 3.06 7.91 14.89
C LEU A 129 3.14 7.66 16.40
N ARG A 130 3.95 6.69 16.82
CA ARG A 130 4.07 6.25 18.22
C ARG A 130 4.74 7.30 19.10
N ASP A 131 5.82 7.89 18.62
CA ASP A 131 6.74 8.67 19.44
C ASP A 131 6.60 10.17 19.24
N VAL A 132 6.25 10.62 18.02
CA VAL A 132 6.20 12.05 17.69
C VAL A 132 4.75 12.52 17.59
N TYR A 133 3.97 11.97 16.65
CA TYR A 133 2.62 12.46 16.38
C TYR A 133 1.70 12.33 17.60
N ARG A 134 1.80 11.22 18.33
CA ARG A 134 1.03 11.00 19.55
C ARG A 134 1.34 12.05 20.63
N GLU A 135 2.61 12.41 20.80
CA GLU A 135 3.00 13.46 21.75
C GLU A 135 2.54 14.84 21.26
N ASP A 136 2.68 15.13 19.96
CA ASP A 136 2.21 16.39 19.38
C ASP A 136 0.70 16.59 19.61
N MET A 137 -0.11 15.54 19.45
CA MET A 137 -1.55 15.58 19.73
C MET A 137 -1.86 16.04 21.16
N GLU A 138 -1.04 15.65 22.14
CA GLU A 138 -1.21 16.05 23.54
C GLU A 138 -0.89 17.52 23.77
N HIS A 139 -0.09 18.15 22.90
CA HIS A 139 0.34 19.55 23.04
C HIS A 139 -0.49 20.55 22.20
N ARG A 140 -1.38 20.08 21.32
CA ARG A 140 -2.24 20.96 20.50
C ARG A 140 -3.21 21.80 21.32
N ASP A 141 -3.49 23.01 20.85
CA ASP A 141 -4.53 23.91 21.40
C ASP A 141 -5.93 23.32 21.24
N ILE A 142 -6.22 22.75 20.06
CA ILE A 142 -7.46 22.03 19.78
C ILE A 142 -7.24 20.56 20.13
N LYS A 143 -7.86 20.11 21.23
CA LYS A 143 -7.76 18.72 21.68
C LYS A 143 -8.65 17.81 20.84
N VAL A 144 -8.02 16.82 20.22
CA VAL A 144 -8.71 15.67 19.64
C VAL A 144 -8.76 14.59 20.71
N THR A 145 -9.96 14.09 21.03
CA THR A 145 -10.11 13.08 22.06
C THR A 145 -9.87 11.67 21.51
N LEU A 146 -9.63 10.70 22.39
CA LEU A 146 -9.53 9.29 21.99
C LEU A 146 -10.81 8.75 21.34
N SER A 147 -11.98 9.34 21.62
CA SER A 147 -13.22 8.99 20.92
C SER A 147 -13.30 9.56 19.51
N ASP A 148 -12.59 10.64 19.22
CA ASP A 148 -12.53 11.25 17.89
C ASP A 148 -11.46 10.58 17.02
N PHE A 149 -10.32 10.22 17.61
CA PHE A 149 -9.23 9.50 16.95
C PHE A 149 -8.47 8.62 17.95
N ASN A 150 -8.77 7.32 17.94
CA ASN A 150 -8.13 6.36 18.84
C ASN A 150 -6.77 5.91 18.30
N ILE A 151 -5.75 6.75 18.47
CA ILE A 151 -4.38 6.45 18.04
C ILE A 151 -3.80 5.17 18.67
N ASN A 152 -4.22 4.82 19.89
CA ASN A 152 -3.78 3.59 20.54
C ASN A 152 -4.33 2.35 19.83
N ASN A 153 -5.60 2.39 19.40
CA ASN A 153 -6.19 1.34 18.60
C ASN A 153 -5.52 1.26 17.21
N LEU A 154 -5.30 2.40 16.55
CA LEU A 154 -4.56 2.47 15.29
C LEU A 154 -3.17 1.79 15.41
N LEU A 155 -2.36 2.21 16.38
CA LEU A 155 -1.03 1.64 16.63
C LEU A 155 -1.07 0.15 16.96
N THR A 156 -2.11 -0.30 17.69
CA THR A 156 -2.28 -1.73 18.01
C THR A 156 -2.60 -2.54 16.76
N THR A 157 -3.52 -2.07 15.92
CA THR A 157 -3.93 -2.76 14.68
C THR A 157 -2.78 -2.78 13.67
N LEU A 158 -2.06 -1.67 13.54
CA LEU A 158 -0.95 -1.53 12.60
C LEU A 158 0.33 -2.26 13.04
N LYS A 159 0.45 -2.65 14.32
CA LYS A 159 1.63 -3.33 14.86
C LYS A 159 2.00 -4.62 14.12
N GLN A 160 1.03 -5.31 13.54
CA GLN A 160 1.28 -6.54 12.78
C GLN A 160 2.09 -6.31 11.48
N TYR A 161 2.12 -5.09 10.95
CA TYR A 161 2.90 -4.70 9.76
C TYR A 161 4.22 -3.98 10.11
N TYR A 162 4.41 -3.67 11.39
CA TYR A 162 5.65 -3.08 11.91
C TYR A 162 6.68 -4.18 12.19
N LYS A 163 7.98 -3.84 12.14
CA LYS A 163 9.11 -4.77 12.33
C LYS A 163 8.90 -5.77 13.47
N GLY A 164 9.01 -7.07 13.15
CA GLY A 164 8.74 -8.18 14.08
C GLY A 164 7.25 -8.56 14.21
N GLY A 165 6.38 -7.92 13.45
CA GLY A 165 4.97 -8.28 13.29
C GLY A 165 4.77 -9.42 12.29
N ARG A 166 3.55 -9.98 12.25
CA ARG A 166 3.20 -11.12 11.39
C ARG A 166 3.35 -10.83 9.89
N TYR A 167 3.16 -9.58 9.49
CA TYR A 167 3.15 -9.09 8.12
C TYR A 167 4.16 -7.96 7.93
N ASP A 168 5.27 -7.98 8.68
CA ASP A 168 6.29 -6.93 8.64
C ASP A 168 6.98 -6.78 7.28
N PHE A 169 6.98 -7.85 6.47
CA PHE A 169 7.43 -7.83 5.09
C PHE A 169 6.54 -7.00 4.15
N LEU A 170 5.25 -6.82 4.44
CA LEU A 170 4.26 -6.40 3.44
C LEU A 170 4.45 -4.95 2.97
N LEU A 171 4.72 -4.03 3.91
CA LEU A 171 4.72 -2.58 3.68
C LEU A 171 6.13 -1.95 3.79
N ASN A 172 7.16 -2.79 3.85
CA ASN A 172 8.56 -2.38 4.03
C ASN A 172 9.44 -2.98 2.93
N SER A 173 8.92 -3.10 1.71
CA SER A 173 9.70 -3.65 0.60
C SER A 173 10.88 -2.74 0.25
N ASP A 174 12.07 -3.34 0.16
CA ASP A 174 13.27 -2.71 -0.41
C ASP A 174 13.30 -2.80 -1.94
N LYS A 175 12.30 -3.45 -2.54
CA LYS A 175 12.18 -3.55 -4.00
C LYS A 175 11.42 -2.33 -4.49
N ASN A 176 12.18 -1.40 -5.08
CA ASN A 176 11.70 -0.16 -5.68
C ASN A 176 10.76 -0.46 -6.87
N ILE A 177 9.50 -0.73 -6.58
CA ILE A 177 8.44 -0.77 -7.57
C ILE A 177 7.56 0.45 -7.28
N ASP A 178 7.71 1.49 -8.09
CA ASP A 178 6.73 2.57 -8.12
C ASP A 178 5.49 2.04 -8.83
N LEU A 179 4.45 1.74 -8.04
CA LEU A 179 3.12 1.33 -8.51
C LEU A 179 2.24 2.55 -8.71
#